data_AF-A0A1W9V872-F1
#
_entry.id   AF-A0A1W9V872-F1
#
_cell.length_a   1.000
_cell.length_b   1.000
_cell.length_c   1.000
_cell.angle_alpha   90.00
_cell.angle_beta   90.00
_cell.angle_gamma   90.00
#
_symmetry.space_group_name_H-M   'P 1'
#
loop_
_entity.id
_entity.type
_entity.pdbx_description
1 polymer ?
#
loop_
_entity_poly.entity_id
_entity_poly.type
_entity_poly.pdbx_seq_one_letter_code
_entity_poly.pdbx_strand_id
1 'polypeptide(L)'
;MRVTTTSSPHSPLPHSSLVIKYSPQQKNPRSSVQSASDQRKLPMPQEKITPQVFQRLVDLAAFDLSPEEGEYLRRELNNQLVSIEVLESIPIDAEVKAAAHGVPYPPERSPALRADEWVMDPNREDILAQAPEMEDGYIVVPDISQEELE
;
A
#
# COMPACT_ATOMS: atom_id res chain seq x y z
N MET A 1 -21.74 25.66 -59.60
CA MET A 1 -23.16 25.26 -59.49
C MET A 1 -23.37 24.75 -58.06
N ARG A 2 -24.05 25.54 -57.21
CA ARG A 2 -24.37 25.16 -55.83
C ARG A 2 -25.64 24.32 -55.85
N VAL A 3 -25.65 23.19 -55.13
CA VAL A 3 -26.87 22.49 -54.76
C VAL A 3 -26.78 22.14 -53.28
N THR A 4 -27.82 22.52 -52.58
CA THR A 4 -28.07 22.45 -51.14
C THR A 4 -29.02 21.30 -50.81
N THR A 5 -28.82 20.65 -49.67
CA THR A 5 -29.84 19.91 -48.87
C THR A 5 -29.28 19.81 -47.43
N THR A 6 -29.64 20.64 -46.44
CA THR A 6 -30.83 20.69 -45.55
C THR A 6 -31.15 19.39 -44.79
N SER A 7 -30.81 19.33 -43.50
CA SER A 7 -31.54 18.63 -42.41
C SER A 7 -30.82 18.91 -41.08
N SER A 8 -31.20 19.96 -40.36
CA SER A 8 -32.11 20.00 -39.19
C SER A 8 -31.50 19.55 -37.84
N PRO A 9 -31.91 20.19 -36.71
CA PRO A 9 -31.03 20.47 -35.58
C PRO A 9 -31.07 19.43 -34.44
N HIS A 10 -29.92 19.31 -33.76
CA HIS A 10 -29.71 18.52 -32.55
C HIS A 10 -30.44 19.16 -31.36
N SER A 11 -31.44 18.47 -30.81
CA SER A 11 -32.09 18.81 -29.54
C SER A 11 -31.44 18.01 -28.40
N PRO A 12 -30.92 18.66 -27.33
CA PRO A 12 -30.43 17.95 -26.16
C PRO A 12 -31.58 17.49 -25.25
N LEU A 13 -31.49 16.26 -24.75
CA LEU A 13 -32.42 15.66 -23.80
C LEU A 13 -32.36 16.39 -22.44
N PRO A 14 -33.47 16.52 -21.69
CA PRO A 14 -33.47 17.23 -20.41
C PRO A 14 -32.81 16.40 -19.30
N HIS A 15 -31.89 17.03 -18.58
CA HIS A 15 -31.39 16.56 -17.29
C HIS A 15 -32.53 16.62 -16.26
N SER A 16 -33.06 15.46 -15.86
CA SER A 16 -33.99 15.36 -14.74
C SER A 16 -33.20 15.36 -13.44
N SER A 17 -33.21 16.50 -12.76
CA SER A 17 -32.71 16.68 -11.40
C SER A 17 -33.72 16.11 -10.39
N LEU A 18 -33.51 14.88 -9.96
CA LEU A 18 -34.29 14.28 -8.87
C LEU A 18 -33.75 14.80 -7.51
N VAL A 19 -34.35 15.88 -7.02
CA VAL A 19 -34.10 16.42 -5.68
C VAL A 19 -34.76 15.49 -4.64
N ILE A 20 -33.98 14.67 -3.96
CA ILE A 20 -34.46 13.89 -2.81
C ILE A 20 -34.63 14.85 -1.63
N LYS A 21 -35.88 15.21 -1.33
CA LYS A 21 -36.24 15.98 -0.13
C LYS A 21 -36.17 15.04 1.08
N TYR A 22 -35.21 15.28 1.97
CA TYR A 22 -35.13 14.59 3.26
C TYR A 22 -36.10 15.26 4.25
N SER A 23 -37.14 14.55 4.66
CA SER A 23 -38.03 14.97 5.77
C SER A 23 -37.59 14.27 7.05
N PRO A 24 -37.23 14.99 8.13
CA PRO A 24 -37.01 14.37 9.42
C PRO A 24 -38.32 14.33 10.22
N GLN A 25 -38.40 13.38 11.15
CA GLN A 25 -39.41 13.15 12.19
C GLN A 25 -40.40 12.01 11.93
N GLN A 26 -40.04 10.82 12.42
CA GLN A 26 -40.99 10.02 13.21
C GLN A 26 -40.33 9.53 14.49
N LYS A 27 -40.90 10.00 15.60
CA LYS A 27 -40.62 9.64 17.00
C LYS A 27 -41.05 8.18 17.21
N ASN A 28 -40.12 7.31 17.63
CA ASN A 28 -40.47 5.95 18.06
C ASN A 28 -40.49 5.88 19.60
N PRO A 29 -41.61 5.58 20.26
CA PRO A 29 -41.67 5.37 21.70
C PRO A 29 -41.67 3.86 21.99
N ARG A 30 -40.55 3.33 22.48
CA ARG A 30 -40.55 2.16 23.38
C ARG A 30 -39.28 2.16 24.21
N SER A 31 -39.51 2.27 25.51
CA SER A 31 -38.55 2.20 26.59
C SER A 31 -37.90 0.81 26.70
N SER A 32 -36.81 0.80 27.47
CA SER A 32 -36.14 -0.34 28.11
C SER A 32 -35.44 -1.35 27.20
N VAL A 33 -34.20 -1.02 26.83
CA VAL A 33 -33.11 -1.99 26.89
C VAL A 33 -32.03 -1.39 27.79
N GLN A 34 -31.72 -2.14 28.83
CA GLN A 34 -30.81 -1.80 29.91
C GLN A 34 -29.40 -1.49 29.41
N SER A 35 -28.75 -0.61 30.17
CA SER A 35 -27.33 -0.33 30.20
C SER A 35 -26.49 -1.60 30.08
N ALA A 36 -25.83 -1.76 28.94
CA ALA A 36 -24.61 -2.53 28.81
C ALA A 36 -23.62 -1.62 28.10
N SER A 37 -23.00 -0.74 28.88
CA SER A 37 -21.72 -0.11 28.54
C SER A 37 -20.65 -1.19 28.54
N ASP A 38 -20.75 -2.14 27.60
CA ASP A 38 -19.65 -3.01 27.25
C ASP A 38 -18.78 -2.19 26.30
N GLN A 39 -17.94 -1.36 26.91
CA GLN A 39 -16.81 -0.78 26.21
C GLN A 39 -16.06 -1.97 25.63
N ARG A 40 -16.18 -2.20 24.32
CA ARG A 40 -15.12 -2.85 23.54
C ARG A 40 -13.90 -1.93 23.67
N LYS A 41 -13.28 -1.97 24.85
CA LYS A 41 -11.98 -1.40 25.10
C LYS A 41 -11.08 -2.23 24.21
N LEU A 42 -10.83 -1.73 23.00
CA LEU A 42 -9.69 -2.19 22.22
C LEU A 42 -8.53 -2.25 23.22
N PRO A 43 -7.84 -3.40 23.34
CA PRO A 43 -6.74 -3.50 24.28
C PRO A 43 -5.84 -2.28 24.06
N MET A 44 -5.54 -1.56 25.14
CA MET A 44 -4.58 -0.46 25.06
C MET A 44 -3.34 -1.04 24.38
N PRO A 45 -2.83 -0.40 23.31
CA PRO A 45 -1.74 -0.98 22.52
C PRO A 45 -0.62 -1.33 23.48
N GLN A 46 -0.32 -2.63 23.60
CA GLN A 46 0.87 -3.05 24.32
C GLN A 46 2.06 -2.45 23.58
N GLU A 47 2.94 -1.79 24.31
CA GLU A 47 4.14 -1.19 23.75
C GLU A 47 5.17 -2.31 23.46
N LYS A 48 4.90 -3.10 22.42
CA LYS A 48 5.74 -4.21 21.97
C LYS A 48 6.96 -3.72 21.20
N ILE A 49 6.80 -2.65 20.43
CA ILE A 49 7.91 -1.96 19.77
C ILE A 49 8.40 -0.86 20.70
N THR A 50 9.43 -1.21 21.47
CA THR A 50 10.16 -0.27 22.32
C THR A 50 10.97 0.72 21.47
N PRO A 51 11.42 1.86 22.02
CA PRO A 51 12.29 2.79 21.29
C PRO A 51 13.54 2.12 20.72
N GLN A 52 14.15 1.18 21.46
CA GLN A 52 15.35 0.47 21.01
C GLN A 52 15.07 -0.46 19.82
N VAL A 53 13.94 -1.18 19.85
CA VAL A 53 13.52 -2.02 18.73
C VAL A 53 13.19 -1.16 17.52
N PHE A 54 12.47 -0.05 17.73
CA PHE A 54 12.15 0.89 16.66
C PHE A 54 13.41 1.46 16.01
N GLN A 55 14.39 1.91 16.80
CA GLN A 55 15.65 2.42 16.26
C GLN A 55 16.35 1.37 15.40
N ARG A 56 16.39 0.11 15.85
CA ARG A 56 16.97 -0.96 15.04
C ARG A 56 16.24 -1.18 13.71
N LEU A 57 14.92 -1.04 13.70
CA LEU A 57 14.12 -1.14 12.46
C LEU A 57 14.41 0.03 11.52
N VAL A 58 14.56 1.25 12.05
CA VAL A 58 14.94 2.45 11.29
C VAL A 58 16.30 2.27 10.64
N ASP A 59 17.28 1.78 11.39
CA ASP A 59 18.64 1.52 10.88
C ASP A 59 18.62 0.48 9.75
N LEU A 60 17.87 -0.62 9.93
CA LEU A 60 17.75 -1.68 8.91
C LEU A 60 17.04 -1.21 7.65
N ALA A 61 16.10 -0.27 7.77
CA ALA A 61 15.38 0.32 6.65
C ALA A 61 16.13 1.48 5.99
N ALA A 62 17.31 1.87 6.51
CA ALA A 62 18.09 3.01 6.07
C ALA A 62 17.28 4.32 6.03
N PHE A 63 16.41 4.53 7.03
CA PHE A 63 15.71 5.78 7.22
C PHE A 63 16.49 6.72 8.14
N ASP A 64 16.52 8.01 7.80
CA ASP A 64 16.94 9.08 8.68
C ASP A 64 15.69 9.85 9.13
N LEU A 65 15.33 9.72 10.41
CA LEU A 65 14.11 10.27 10.98
C LEU A 65 14.43 11.26 12.08
N SER A 66 13.69 12.37 12.13
CA SER A 66 13.72 13.24 13.30
C SER A 66 13.15 12.53 14.55
N PRO A 67 13.51 12.97 15.77
CA PRO A 67 12.95 12.41 17.00
C PRO A 67 11.42 12.46 17.04
N GLU A 68 10.82 13.52 16.51
CA GLU A 68 9.36 13.70 16.47
C GLU A 68 8.69 12.70 15.51
N GLU A 69 9.26 12.50 14.32
CA GLU A 69 8.78 11.51 13.34
C GLU A 69 8.94 10.09 13.88
N GLY A 70 10.07 9.81 14.51
CA GLY A 70 10.34 8.51 15.11
C GLY A 70 9.33 8.15 16.18
N GLU A 71 9.03 9.06 17.11
CA GLU A 71 8.04 8.82 18.16
C GLU A 71 6.62 8.67 17.58
N TYR A 72 6.27 9.50 16.60
CA TYR A 72 5.00 9.37 15.89
C TYR A 72 4.85 7.99 15.24
N LEU A 73 5.81 7.59 14.41
CA LEU A 73 5.76 6.31 13.69
C LEU A 73 5.80 5.12 14.62
N ARG A 74 6.60 5.16 15.68
CA ARG A 74 6.66 4.11 16.70
C ARG A 74 5.30 3.89 17.36
N ARG A 75 4.58 4.96 17.70
CA ARG A 75 3.22 4.87 18.23
C ARG A 75 2.27 4.26 17.21
N GLU A 76 2.30 4.72 15.97
CA GLU A 76 1.42 4.20 14.91
C GLU A 76 1.70 2.73 14.59
N LEU A 77 2.96 2.28 14.60
CA LEU A 77 3.30 0.87 14.41
C LEU A 77 2.79 -0.01 15.56
N ASN A 78 2.91 0.46 16.82
CA ASN A 78 2.31 -0.26 17.95
C ASN A 78 0.77 -0.35 17.82
N ASN A 79 0.11 0.69 17.29
CA ASN A 79 -1.32 0.63 17.00
C ASN A 79 -1.65 -0.39 15.90
N GLN A 80 -0.80 -0.49 14.86
CA GLN A 80 -0.97 -1.45 13.77
C GLN A 80 -0.78 -2.90 14.24
N LEU A 81 0.10 -3.15 15.21
CA LEU A 81 0.30 -4.49 15.78
C LEU A 81 -0.98 -5.08 16.39
N VAL A 82 -1.88 -4.25 16.92
CA VAL A 82 -3.18 -4.71 17.43
C VAL A 82 -3.97 -5.43 16.33
N SER A 83 -3.91 -4.93 15.09
CA SER A 83 -4.60 -5.57 13.95
C SER A 83 -3.95 -6.91 13.57
N ILE A 84 -2.62 -7.01 13.70
CA ILE A 84 -1.87 -8.24 13.41
C ILE A 84 -2.18 -9.30 14.47
N GLU A 85 -2.25 -8.94 15.75
CA GLU A 85 -2.62 -9.86 16.84
C GLU A 85 -4.03 -10.44 16.66
N VAL A 86 -4.97 -9.64 16.17
CA VAL A 86 -6.31 -10.12 15.83
C VAL A 86 -6.24 -11.17 14.72
N LEU A 87 -5.42 -10.95 13.68
CA LEU A 87 -5.23 -11.93 12.61
C LEU A 87 -4.53 -13.21 13.10
N GLU A 88 -3.53 -13.08 13.98
CA GLU A 88 -2.80 -14.21 14.58
C GLU A 88 -3.73 -15.09 15.44
N SER A 89 -4.74 -14.50 16.07
CA SER A 89 -5.71 -15.24 16.90
C SER A 89 -6.64 -16.17 16.10
N ILE A 90 -6.67 -16.03 14.76
CA ILE A 90 -7.49 -16.88 13.90
C ILE A 90 -6.79 -18.24 13.77
N PRO A 91 -7.43 -19.34 14.19
CA PRO A 91 -6.82 -20.67 14.08
C PRO A 91 -6.64 -21.05 12.61
N ILE A 92 -5.43 -21.50 12.27
CA ILE A 92 -5.08 -22.02 10.94
C ILE A 92 -4.72 -23.50 11.12
N ASP A 93 -5.29 -24.35 10.27
CA ASP A 93 -4.95 -25.78 10.24
C ASP A 93 -3.49 -25.96 9.82
N ALA A 94 -2.75 -26.83 10.52
CA ALA A 94 -1.31 -27.06 10.29
C ALA A 94 -0.99 -27.56 8.87
N GLU A 95 -1.95 -28.17 8.18
CA GLU A 95 -1.80 -28.63 6.79
C GLU A 95 -1.98 -27.50 5.76
N VAL A 96 -2.49 -26.33 6.19
CA VAL A 96 -2.66 -25.16 5.32
C VAL A 96 -1.28 -24.57 5.01
N LYS A 97 -0.87 -24.70 3.75
CA LYS A 97 0.37 -24.10 3.24
C LYS A 97 0.20 -22.60 3.04
N ALA A 98 1.30 -21.87 3.21
CA ALA A 98 1.35 -20.45 2.89
C ALA A 98 1.03 -20.21 1.40
N ALA A 99 0.16 -19.23 1.13
CA ALA A 99 -0.15 -18.79 -0.22
C ALA A 99 0.97 -17.89 -0.77
N ALA A 100 2.09 -18.49 -1.17
CA ALA A 100 3.26 -17.76 -1.70
C ALA A 100 2.97 -17.00 -3.02
N HIS A 101 1.97 -17.47 -3.78
CA HIS A 101 1.54 -16.87 -5.03
C HIS A 101 0.02 -16.73 -5.05
N GLY A 102 -0.48 -15.64 -5.63
CA GLY A 102 -1.92 -15.41 -5.80
C GLY A 102 -2.59 -16.30 -6.86
N VAL A 103 -1.79 -16.98 -7.69
CA VAL A 103 -2.28 -17.91 -8.72
C VAL A 103 -1.46 -19.21 -8.68
N PRO A 104 -2.08 -20.37 -8.98
CA PRO A 104 -1.33 -21.61 -9.13
C PRO A 104 -0.26 -21.48 -10.21
N TYR A 105 0.93 -22.01 -9.94
CA TYR A 105 2.06 -22.07 -10.88
C TYR A 105 2.36 -23.53 -11.29
N PRO A 106 1.41 -24.24 -11.93
CA PRO A 106 1.61 -25.62 -12.34
C PRO A 106 2.43 -25.69 -13.64
N PRO A 107 3.11 -26.81 -13.95
CA PRO A 107 3.98 -26.94 -15.12
C PRO A 107 3.31 -26.57 -16.45
N GLU A 108 2.00 -26.80 -16.59
CA GLU A 108 1.23 -26.51 -17.80
C GLU A 108 0.96 -25.01 -18.02
N ARG A 109 1.12 -24.20 -16.97
CA ARG A 109 0.92 -22.72 -17.00
C ARG A 109 2.17 -21.94 -16.61
N SER A 110 3.24 -22.62 -16.22
CA SER A 110 4.52 -21.97 -15.96
C SER A 110 5.11 -21.43 -17.26
N PRO A 111 5.59 -20.17 -17.30
CA PRO A 111 6.39 -19.69 -18.42
C PRO A 111 7.63 -20.58 -18.62
N ALA A 112 8.08 -20.65 -19.88
CA ALA A 112 9.33 -21.33 -20.20
C ALA A 112 10.52 -20.66 -19.49
N LEU A 113 11.55 -21.45 -19.21
CA LEU A 113 12.82 -20.92 -18.70
C LEU A 113 13.40 -19.93 -19.70
N ARG A 114 13.96 -18.83 -19.19
CA ARG A 114 14.71 -17.87 -20.01
C ARG A 114 15.92 -18.59 -20.62
N ALA A 115 16.07 -18.51 -21.94
CA ALA A 115 17.24 -19.03 -22.66
C ALA A 115 18.50 -18.25 -22.27
N ASP A 116 19.65 -18.92 -22.32
CA ASP A 116 20.96 -18.31 -22.06
C ASP A 116 21.51 -17.64 -23.33
N GLU A 117 20.77 -16.67 -23.84
CA GLU A 117 21.15 -15.86 -24.99
C GLU A 117 21.56 -14.48 -24.52
N TRP A 118 22.74 -14.03 -24.93
CA TRP A 118 23.20 -12.67 -24.66
C TRP A 118 22.51 -11.69 -25.61
N VAL A 119 21.92 -10.63 -25.04
CA VAL A 119 21.28 -9.54 -25.77
C VAL A 119 21.87 -8.23 -25.27
N MET A 120 22.39 -7.41 -26.19
CA MET A 120 22.85 -6.07 -25.87
C MET A 120 21.66 -5.15 -25.57
N ASP A 121 21.71 -4.43 -24.45
CA ASP A 121 20.68 -3.44 -24.13
C ASP A 121 20.92 -2.17 -24.98
N PRO A 122 19.96 -1.77 -25.85
CA PRO A 122 20.11 -0.59 -26.69
C PRO A 122 19.93 0.74 -25.93
N ASN A 123 19.44 0.72 -24.69
CA ASN A 123 19.07 1.91 -23.93
C ASN A 123 20.09 2.27 -22.84
N ARG A 124 21.35 1.83 -22.99
CA ARG A 124 22.40 2.05 -21.99
C ARG A 124 22.51 3.53 -21.62
N GLU A 125 22.55 4.40 -22.61
CA GLU A 125 22.70 5.85 -22.41
C GLU A 125 21.48 6.45 -21.68
N ASP A 126 20.28 5.98 -21.99
CA ASP A 126 19.03 6.42 -21.33
C ASP A 126 18.94 5.95 -19.88
N ILE A 127 19.52 4.80 -19.55
CA ILE A 127 19.62 4.29 -18.17
C ILE A 127 20.59 5.17 -17.37
N LEU A 128 21.77 5.45 -17.93
CA LEU A 128 22.78 6.27 -17.24
C LEU A 128 22.34 7.71 -17.06
N ALA A 129 21.54 8.26 -17.97
CA ALA A 129 20.97 9.60 -17.86
C ALA A 129 20.02 9.79 -16.66
N GLN A 130 19.56 8.70 -16.02
CA GLN A 130 18.69 8.75 -14.83
C GLN A 130 19.49 8.82 -13.52
N ALA A 131 20.80 8.60 -13.55
CA ALA A 131 21.61 8.63 -12.34
C ALA A 131 21.78 10.08 -11.84
N PRO A 132 21.72 10.32 -10.52
CA PRO A 132 21.90 11.66 -9.96
C PRO A 132 23.26 12.29 -10.29
N GLU A 133 24.31 11.49 -10.34
CA GLU A 133 25.67 11.92 -10.61
C GLU A 133 26.43 10.84 -11.39
N MET A 134 27.23 11.28 -12.36
CA MET A 134 27.95 10.41 -13.29
C MET A 134 29.35 10.97 -13.56
N GLU A 135 30.36 10.10 -13.60
CA GLU A 135 31.73 10.42 -14.02
C GLU A 135 32.30 9.27 -14.85
N ASP A 136 32.85 9.56 -16.04
CA ASP A 136 33.46 8.59 -16.96
C ASP A 136 32.62 7.33 -17.25
N GLY A 137 31.29 7.47 -17.22
CA GLY A 137 30.35 6.36 -17.46
C GLY A 137 30.04 5.50 -16.23
N TYR A 138 30.45 5.94 -15.04
CA TYR A 138 30.15 5.33 -13.75
C TYR A 138 29.16 6.19 -12.96
N ILE A 139 28.29 5.54 -12.18
CA ILE A 139 27.44 6.21 -11.19
C ILE A 139 28.31 6.55 -9.99
N VAL A 140 28.36 7.84 -9.64
CA VAL A 140 29.15 8.32 -8.51
C VAL A 140 28.32 8.17 -7.24
N VAL A 141 28.93 7.58 -6.21
CA VAL A 141 28.36 7.46 -4.86
C VAL A 141 29.43 7.88 -3.85
N PRO A 142 29.04 8.38 -2.66
CA PRO A 142 29.99 8.62 -1.57
C PRO A 142 30.80 7.36 -1.26
N ASP A 143 32.07 7.56 -0.90
CA ASP A 143 32.96 6.45 -0.58
C ASP A 143 32.42 5.62 0.59
N ILE A 144 32.62 4.31 0.51
CA ILE A 144 32.18 3.38 1.54
C ILE A 144 33.39 2.96 2.38
N SER A 145 33.26 3.04 3.70
CA SER A 145 34.25 2.49 4.62
C SER A 145 34.38 0.99 4.35
N GLN A 146 35.55 0.56 3.87
CA GLN A 146 35.86 -0.86 3.72
C GLN A 146 36.45 -1.34 5.05
N GLU A 147 35.76 -2.24 5.74
CA GLU A 147 36.38 -3.03 6.81
C GLU A 147 37.12 -4.19 6.15
N GLU A 148 38.46 -4.24 6.29
CA GLU A 148 39.23 -5.41 5.88
C GLU A 148 38.81 -6.61 6.76
N LEU A 149 38.38 -7.70 6.11
CA LEU A 149 38.12 -8.96 6.80
C LEU A 149 39.47 -9.59 7.21
N GLU A 150 39.74 -9.68 8.51
CA GLU A 150 40.87 -10.44 9.08
C GLU A 150 40.69 -11.96 8.98
#